data_AF-A0A3C0G8X1-F1
#
_entry.id   AF-A0A3C0G8X1-F1
#
_cell.length_a   1.000
_cell.length_b   1.000
_cell.length_c   1.000
_cell.angle_alpha   90.00
_cell.angle_beta   90.00
_cell.angle_gamma   90.00
#
_symmetry.space_group_name_H-M   'P 1'
#
loop_
_entity.id
_entity.type
_entity.pdbx_description
1 polymer ?
#
loop_
_entity_poly.entity_id
_entity_poly.type
_entity_poly.pdbx_seq_one_letter_code
_entity_poly.pdbx_strand_id
1 'polypeptide(L)'
;MGNKRGQPKTSFFVQRSIAFKVVQYIRRYNLTVRQAWLKLSEVNSKTNKFKKRGFQELIDNHYSNKTAKSWWTENFKSRTVRIQFYKNHIRKWVDEYLDYLEAKTEHRLQRSKWILKILGKRDK
;
A
#
# COMPACT_ATOMS: atom_id res chain seq x y z
N MET A 1 -16.43 -1.36 33.60
CA MET A 1 -16.29 -1.88 32.22
C MET A 1 -14.84 -1.73 31.79
N GLY A 2 -14.14 -2.82 31.50
CA GLY A 2 -12.72 -2.77 31.17
C GLY A 2 -12.48 -1.98 29.88
N ASN A 3 -11.67 -0.93 29.95
CA ASN A 3 -11.07 -0.28 28.79
C ASN A 3 -10.17 -1.28 28.07
N LYS A 4 -10.75 -2.20 27.28
CA LYS A 4 -9.99 -3.01 26.32
C LYS A 4 -9.35 -2.01 25.36
N ARG A 5 -8.09 -1.64 25.62
CA ARG A 5 -7.29 -0.76 24.78
C ARG A 5 -7.15 -1.45 23.42
N GLY A 6 -8.09 -1.18 22.53
CA GLY A 6 -8.11 -1.71 21.17
C GLY A 6 -6.80 -1.41 20.44
N GLN A 7 -6.59 -2.09 19.31
CA GLN A 7 -5.49 -1.73 18.43
C GLN A 7 -5.68 -0.26 18.00
N PRO A 8 -4.64 0.61 18.07
CA PRO A 8 -4.74 1.98 17.63
C PRO A 8 -5.14 1.99 16.16
N LYS A 9 -6.01 2.91 15.77
CA LYS A 9 -6.33 3.10 14.37
C LYS A 9 -5.03 3.47 13.64
N THR A 10 -4.74 2.79 12.54
CA THR A 10 -3.63 3.20 11.67
C THR A 10 -3.96 4.58 11.12
N SER A 11 -3.01 5.52 11.23
CA SER A 11 -3.24 6.87 10.73
C SER A 11 -3.47 6.82 9.22
N PHE A 12 -4.38 7.66 8.74
CA PHE A 12 -4.68 7.77 7.31
C PHE A 12 -3.41 8.02 6.47
N PHE A 13 -2.51 8.85 7.00
CA PHE A 13 -1.20 9.11 6.40
C PHE A 13 -0.37 7.85 6.19
N VAL A 14 -0.24 7.00 7.22
CA VAL A 14 0.52 5.75 7.14
C VAL A 14 -0.11 4.80 6.12
N GLN A 15 -1.43 4.64 6.16
CA GLN A 15 -2.16 3.74 5.26
C GLN A 15 -1.99 4.14 3.79
N ARG A 16 -2.21 5.42 3.48
CA ARG A 16 -2.06 5.96 2.11
C ARG A 16 -0.62 5.89 1.61
N SER A 17 0.36 6.22 2.47
CA SER A 17 1.78 6.17 2.11
C SER A 17 2.21 4.75 1.75
N ILE A 18 1.78 3.76 2.54
CA ILE A 18 2.05 2.34 2.26
C ILE A 18 1.34 1.91 0.98
N ALA A 19 0.05 2.20 0.82
CA ALA A 19 -0.73 1.79 -0.36
C ALA A 19 -0.11 2.33 -1.66
N PHE A 20 0.27 3.60 -1.67
CA PHE A 20 0.98 4.22 -2.79
C PHE A 20 2.26 3.46 -3.15
N LYS A 21 3.08 3.10 -2.15
CA LYS A 21 4.32 2.33 -2.37
C LYS A 21 4.07 0.90 -2.85
N VAL A 22 2.99 0.25 -2.39
CA VAL A 22 2.60 -1.06 -2.92
C VAL A 22 2.30 -0.96 -4.42
N VAL A 23 1.52 0.03 -4.85
CA VAL A 23 1.21 0.21 -6.28
C VAL A 23 2.44 0.56 -7.11
N GLN A 24 3.36 1.36 -6.57
CA GLN A 24 4.66 1.59 -7.22
C GLN A 24 5.44 0.28 -7.42
N TYR A 25 5.42 -0.63 -6.45
CA TYR A 25 6.11 -1.91 -6.53
C TYR A 25 5.47 -2.88 -7.54
N ILE A 26 4.14 -2.91 -7.61
CA ILE A 26 3.41 -3.66 -8.65
C ILE A 26 3.95 -3.28 -10.03
N ARG A 27 3.99 -1.97 -10.32
CA ARG A 27 4.43 -1.45 -11.62
C ARG A 27 5.93 -1.67 -11.88
N ARG A 28 6.78 -1.44 -10.87
CA ARG A 28 8.24 -1.53 -11.03
C ARG A 28 8.74 -2.96 -11.22
N TYR A 29 8.11 -3.93 -10.55
CA TYR A 29 8.60 -5.30 -10.48
C TYR A 29 7.67 -6.33 -11.13
N ASN A 30 6.58 -5.88 -11.76
CA ASN A 30 5.55 -6.74 -12.34
C ASN A 30 5.04 -7.80 -11.35
N LEU A 31 4.65 -7.36 -10.15
CA LEU A 31 4.24 -8.24 -9.07
C LEU A 31 2.73 -8.16 -8.85
N THR A 32 2.14 -9.28 -8.41
CA THR A 32 0.79 -9.23 -7.85
C THR A 32 0.76 -8.34 -6.60
N VAL A 33 -0.41 -7.80 -6.26
CA VAL A 33 -0.60 -6.92 -5.09
C VAL A 33 -0.01 -7.53 -3.81
N ARG A 34 -0.30 -8.82 -3.56
CA ARG A 34 0.18 -9.54 -2.39
C ARG A 34 1.71 -9.69 -2.39
N GLN A 35 2.31 -9.99 -3.54
CA GLN A 35 3.76 -10.10 -3.66
C GLN A 35 4.43 -8.73 -3.45
N ALA A 36 3.87 -7.66 -4.03
CA ALA A 36 4.35 -6.30 -3.84
C ALA A 36 4.32 -5.88 -2.36
N TRP A 37 3.21 -6.16 -1.65
CA TRP A 37 3.10 -5.95 -0.21
C TRP A 37 4.17 -6.72 0.59
N LEU A 38 4.33 -8.02 0.33
CA LEU A 38 5.29 -8.85 1.05
C LEU A 38 6.74 -8.44 0.78
N LYS A 39 7.03 -7.96 -0.43
CA LYS A 39 8.34 -7.42 -0.80
C LYS A 39 8.61 -6.07 -0.13
N LEU A 40 7.60 -5.20 -0.02
CA LEU A 40 7.73 -3.92 0.68
C LEU A 40 7.96 -4.11 2.18
N SER A 41 7.20 -5.02 2.79
CA SER A 41 7.22 -5.34 4.23
C SER A 41 8.27 -6.41 4.57
N GLU A 42 9.28 -6.59 3.75
CA GLU A 42 10.30 -7.62 3.95
C GLU A 42 11.24 -7.25 5.10
N VAL A 43 11.54 -8.23 5.96
CA VAL A 43 12.50 -8.11 7.07
C VAL A 43 13.80 -8.82 6.73
N ASN A 44 14.90 -8.34 7.29
CA ASN A 44 16.20 -9.01 7.26
C ASN A 44 16.19 -10.13 8.31
N SER A 45 16.52 -11.36 7.91
CA SER A 45 16.51 -12.54 8.79
C SER A 45 17.59 -12.50 9.87
N LYS A 46 18.71 -11.81 9.63
CA LYS A 46 19.83 -11.70 10.59
C LYS A 46 19.61 -10.59 11.60
N THR A 47 19.17 -9.42 11.13
CA THR A 47 19.04 -8.23 11.98
C THR A 47 17.64 -7.99 12.50
N ASN A 48 16.66 -8.74 12.00
CA ASN A 48 15.26 -8.66 12.44
C ASN A 48 14.61 -7.28 12.21
N LYS A 49 15.20 -6.45 11.34
CA LYS A 49 14.71 -5.11 10.96
C LYS A 49 14.11 -5.15 9.56
N PHE A 50 13.19 -4.23 9.24
CA PHE A 50 12.74 -4.09 7.86
C PHE A 50 13.90 -3.73 6.93
N LYS A 51 13.92 -4.31 5.74
CA LYS A 51 14.92 -3.97 4.72
C LYS A 51 14.79 -2.53 4.23
N LYS A 52 13.63 -1.90 4.43
CA LYS A 52 13.34 -0.52 4.04
C LYS A 52 13.15 0.34 5.29
N ARG A 53 14.09 1.25 5.53
CA ARG A 53 14.05 2.18 6.67
C ARG A 53 12.77 3.01 6.70
N GLY A 54 12.34 3.57 5.57
CA GLY A 54 11.08 4.32 5.52
C GLY A 54 9.84 3.48 5.87
N PHE A 55 9.86 2.17 5.61
CA PHE A 55 8.76 1.28 6.05
C PHE A 55 8.79 1.06 7.57
N GLN A 56 10.00 0.87 8.13
CA GLN A 56 10.21 0.81 9.59
C GLN A 56 9.64 2.06 10.27
N GLU A 57 9.98 3.25 9.78
CA GLU A 57 9.52 4.52 10.34
C GLU A 57 7.99 4.67 10.28
N LEU A 58 7.34 4.20 9.21
CA LEU A 58 5.88 4.19 9.09
C LEU A 58 5.20 3.24 10.10
N ILE A 59 5.75 2.04 10.29
CA ILE A 59 5.25 1.08 11.28
C ILE A 59 5.50 1.59 12.71
N ASP A 60 6.66 2.20 12.95
CA ASP A 60 7.00 2.80 14.23
C ASP A 60 6.12 4.00 14.56
N ASN A 61 5.72 4.79 13.57
CA ASN A 61 4.73 5.85 13.74
C ASN A 61 3.36 5.25 14.09
N HIS A 62 2.94 4.19 13.38
CA HIS A 62 1.66 3.52 13.65
C HIS A 62 1.55 3.02 15.11
N TYR A 63 2.63 2.49 15.68
CA TYR A 63 2.67 1.97 17.05
C TYR A 63 3.23 2.97 18.09
N SER A 64 3.40 4.25 17.73
CA SER A 64 3.96 5.29 18.62
C SER A 64 3.24 5.41 19.96
N ASN A 65 1.91 5.24 19.98
CA ASN A 65 1.09 5.34 21.19
C ASN A 65 0.97 4.02 21.99
N LYS A 66 1.74 2.99 21.66
CA LYS A 66 1.74 1.71 22.40
C LYS A 66 2.89 1.67 23.39
N THR A 67 2.59 1.26 24.62
CA THR A 67 3.58 1.08 25.72
C THR A 67 4.69 0.08 25.38
N ALA A 68 4.43 -0.91 24.52
CA ALA A 68 5.40 -1.90 24.04
C ALA A 68 5.64 -1.78 22.53
N LYS A 69 5.93 -0.56 22.04
CA LYS A 69 6.10 -0.27 20.60
C LYS A 69 7.06 -1.24 19.90
N SER A 70 8.22 -1.51 20.48
CA SER A 70 9.23 -2.42 19.90
C SER A 70 8.64 -3.80 19.64
N TRP A 71 7.93 -4.36 20.61
CA TRP A 71 7.27 -5.67 20.49
C TRP A 71 6.27 -5.72 19.34
N TRP A 72 5.44 -4.67 19.16
CA TRP A 72 4.49 -4.59 18.06
C TRP A 72 5.18 -4.52 16.69
N THR A 73 6.23 -3.71 16.57
CA THR A 73 7.01 -3.61 15.34
C THR A 73 7.77 -4.91 15.06
N GLU A 74 8.26 -5.59 16.09
CA GLU A 74 8.97 -6.87 15.95
C GLU A 74 8.03 -8.02 15.55
N ASN A 75 6.81 -8.06 16.05
CA ASN A 75 5.83 -9.07 15.63
C ASN A 75 5.50 -9.00 14.13
N PHE A 76 5.74 -7.85 13.52
CA PHE A 76 5.61 -7.66 12.08
C PHE A 76 6.61 -8.47 11.24
N LYS A 77 7.60 -9.14 11.87
CA LYS A 77 8.43 -10.18 11.21
C LYS A 77 7.57 -11.35 10.73
N SER A 78 6.55 -11.72 11.50
CA SER A 78 5.64 -12.82 11.15
C SER A 78 4.93 -12.51 9.84
N ARG A 79 5.03 -13.43 8.88
CA ARG A 79 4.35 -13.33 7.59
C ARG A 79 2.83 -13.23 7.79
N THR A 80 2.29 -13.96 8.76
CA THR A 80 0.86 -13.94 9.10
C THR A 80 0.42 -12.57 9.59
N VAL A 81 1.20 -11.95 10.48
CA VAL A 81 0.93 -10.59 10.97
C VAL A 81 0.95 -9.58 9.82
N ARG A 82 1.92 -9.67 8.91
CA ARG A 82 1.99 -8.82 7.71
C ARG A 82 0.76 -8.98 6.82
N ILE A 83 0.32 -10.22 6.58
CA ILE A 83 -0.87 -10.49 5.77
C ILE A 83 -2.12 -9.91 6.46
N GLN A 84 -2.26 -10.09 7.77
CA GLN A 84 -3.41 -9.58 8.51
C GLN A 84 -3.43 -8.05 8.53
N PHE A 85 -2.27 -7.43 8.72
CA PHE A 85 -2.14 -5.98 8.65
C PHE A 85 -2.57 -5.45 7.29
N TYR A 86 -2.11 -6.09 6.20
CA TYR A 86 -2.53 -5.72 4.86
C TYR A 86 -4.04 -5.78 4.69
N LYS A 87 -4.66 -6.91 5.05
CA LYS A 87 -6.10 -7.12 4.94
C LYS A 87 -6.89 -6.04 5.69
N ASN A 88 -6.47 -5.73 6.91
CA ASN A 88 -7.22 -4.85 7.80
C ASN A 88 -7.00 -3.36 7.52
N HIS A 89 -5.79 -2.97 7.09
CA HIS A 89 -5.39 -1.56 7.10
C HIS A 89 -5.00 -1.01 5.74
N ILE A 90 -4.61 -1.85 4.78
CA ILE A 90 -3.98 -1.39 3.52
C ILE A 90 -4.81 -1.76 2.30
N ARG A 91 -5.46 -2.93 2.28
CA ARG A 91 -6.15 -3.48 1.11
C ARG A 91 -7.09 -2.47 0.45
N LYS A 92 -8.04 -1.91 1.22
CA LYS A 92 -9.01 -0.93 0.72
C LYS A 92 -8.33 0.22 -0.03
N TRP A 93 -7.25 0.77 0.53
CA TRP A 93 -6.55 1.91 -0.05
C TRP A 93 -5.75 1.55 -1.29
N VAL A 94 -5.26 0.31 -1.39
CA VAL A 94 -4.62 -0.17 -2.62
C VAL A 94 -5.65 -0.34 -3.71
N ASP A 95 -6.79 -0.96 -3.41
CA ASP A 95 -7.89 -1.17 -4.34
C ASP A 95 -8.40 0.19 -4.87
N GLU A 96 -8.71 1.15 -3.99
CA GLU A 96 -9.09 2.52 -4.39
C GLU A 96 -8.05 3.20 -5.31
N TYR A 97 -6.76 2.94 -5.09
CA TYR A 97 -5.71 3.55 -5.88
C TYR A 97 -5.59 2.91 -7.26
N LEU A 98 -5.82 1.60 -7.36
CA LEU A 98 -5.86 0.89 -8.63
C LEU A 98 -7.10 1.30 -9.44
N ASP A 99 -8.27 1.36 -8.81
CA ASP A 99 -9.52 1.80 -9.45
C ASP A 99 -9.38 3.23 -10.01
N TYR A 100 -8.79 4.14 -9.24
CA TYR A 100 -8.49 5.50 -9.72
C TYR A 100 -7.58 5.51 -10.95
N LEU A 101 -6.53 4.67 -10.96
CA LEU A 101 -5.59 4.60 -12.08
C LEU A 101 -6.24 3.99 -13.33
N GLU A 102 -7.11 3.00 -13.15
CA GLU A 102 -7.89 2.39 -14.22
C GLU A 102 -8.85 3.40 -14.84
N ALA A 103 -9.67 4.08 -14.03
CA ALA A 103 -10.60 5.12 -14.51
C ALA A 103 -9.87 6.25 -15.25
N LYS A 104 -8.71 6.68 -14.72
CA LYS A 104 -7.86 7.69 -15.37
C LYS A 104 -7.30 7.21 -16.72
N THR A 105 -6.97 5.93 -16.83
CA THR A 105 -6.46 5.33 -18.07
C THR A 105 -7.58 5.22 -19.10
N GLU A 106 -8.75 4.74 -18.70
CA GLU A 106 -9.92 4.65 -19.58
C GLU A 106 -10.32 6.03 -20.13
N HIS A 107 -10.38 7.05 -19.27
CA HIS A 107 -10.66 8.42 -19.70
C HIS A 107 -9.65 8.93 -20.74
N ARG A 108 -8.36 8.59 -20.59
CA ARG A 108 -7.33 8.94 -21.57
C ARG A 108 -7.53 8.20 -22.89
N LEU A 109 -7.87 6.91 -22.85
CA LEU A 109 -8.15 6.12 -24.05
C LEU A 109 -9.36 6.67 -24.81
N GLN A 110 -10.45 6.98 -24.11
CA GLN A 110 -11.65 7.59 -24.71
C GLN A 110 -11.34 8.94 -25.35
N ARG A 111 -10.56 9.79 -24.68
CA ARG A 111 -10.09 11.06 -25.26
C ARG A 111 -9.26 10.83 -26.53
N SER A 112 -8.32 9.88 -26.52
CA SER A 112 -7.52 9.55 -27.72
C SER A 112 -8.38 9.06 -28.87
N LYS A 113 -9.36 8.18 -28.62
CA LYS A 113 -10.33 7.70 -29.62
C LYS A 113 -11.12 8.87 -30.22
N TRP A 114 -11.58 9.80 -29.38
CA TRP A 114 -12.30 11.00 -29.83
C TRP A 114 -11.43 11.91 -30.71
N ILE A 115 -10.17 12.15 -30.32
CA ILE A 115 -9.21 12.94 -31.14
C ILE A 115 -9.01 12.29 -32.51
N LEU A 116 -8.74 10.97 -32.56
CA LEU A 116 -8.54 10.25 -33.81
C LEU A 116 -9.78 10.32 -34.71
N LYS A 117 -10.99 10.24 -34.14
CA LYS A 117 -12.25 10.41 -34.88
C LYS A 117 -12.39 11.81 -35.50
N ILE A 118 -11.88 12.85 -34.85
CA ILE A 118 -11.90 14.22 -35.40
C ILE A 118 -10.86 14.37 -36.50
N LEU A 119 -9.64 13.87 -36.28
CA LEU A 119 -8.56 13.98 -37.26
C LEU A 119 -8.86 13.18 -38.52
N GLY A 120 -9.34 11.93 -38.39
CA GLY A 120 -9.74 11.10 -39.53
C GLY A 120 -11.05 11.53 -40.21
N LYS A 121 -11.70 12.61 -39.74
CA LYS A 121 -12.85 13.24 -40.39
C LYS A 121 -12.51 14.54 -41.12
N ARG A 122 -11.23 14.92 -41.22
CA ARG A 122 -10.79 16.12 -41.96
C ARG A 122 -10.35 15.86 -43.41
N ASP A 123 -10.27 14.61 -43.84
CA ASP A 123 -9.80 14.23 -45.19
C ASP A 123 -10.94 13.86 -46.16
N LYS A 124 -12.12 14.48 -46.03
CA LYS A 124 -13.21 14.39 -47.02
C LYS A 124 -13.84 15.75 -47.27
#